data_AF-A0A1I4S1F5-F1
#
_entry.id   AF-A0A1I4S1F5-F1
#
_cell.length_a   1.000
_cell.length_b   1.000
_cell.length_c   1.000
_cell.angle_alpha   90.00
_cell.angle_beta   90.00
_cell.angle_gamma   90.00
#
_symmetry.space_group_name_H-M   'P 1'
#
loop_
_entity.id
_entity.type
_entity.pdbx_description
1 polymer ?
#
loop_
_entity_poly.entity_id
_entity_poly.type
_entity_poly.pdbx_seq_one_letter_code
_entity_poly.pdbx_strand_id
1 'polypeptide(L)' 'MDPGERLAEMAEQIGAAMHQTAQVRETLAQRYARMADHCTGPAAVDYRRRADRLVELARRARCFAEQELATAERSRSRR' A
#
# COMPACT_ATOMS: atom_id res chain seq x y z
N MET A 1 -8.77 7.58 28.78
CA MET A 1 -8.70 7.30 27.34
C MET A 1 -9.84 6.38 27.01
N ASP A 2 -10.70 6.79 26.08
CA ASP A 2 -11.93 6.07 25.75
C ASP A 2 -11.62 4.90 24.79
N PRO A 3 -12.20 3.69 24.99
CA PRO A 3 -12.01 2.56 24.09
C PRO A 3 -12.18 2.86 22.59
N GLY A 4 -13.15 3.71 22.21
CA GLY A 4 -13.34 4.04 20.79
C GLY A 4 -12.31 5.03 20.24
N GLU A 5 -11.71 5.86 21.10
CA GLU A 5 -10.60 6.74 20.74
C GLU A 5 -9.33 5.91 20.46
N ARG A 6 -9.06 4.90 21.30
CA ARG A 6 -7.97 3.93 21.07
C ARG A 6 -8.12 3.18 19.75
N LEU A 7 -9.33 2.74 19.42
CA LEU A 7 -9.57 2.02 18.17
C LEU A 7 -9.37 2.93 16.95
N ALA A 8 -9.78 4.21 17.04
CA ALA A 8 -9.54 5.19 15.98
C ALA A 8 -8.04 5.46 15.78
N GLU A 9 -7.28 5.63 16.86
CA GLU A 9 -5.81 5.78 16.78
C GLU A 9 -5.13 4.56 16.15
N MET A 10 -5.55 3.34 16.52
CA MET A 10 -5.02 2.11 15.93
C MET A 10 -5.32 2.04 14.42
N ALA A 11 -6.56 2.35 14.02
CA ALA A 11 -6.95 2.35 12.61
C ALA A 11 -6.14 3.38 11.80
N GLU A 12 -5.85 4.57 12.36
CA GLU A 12 -4.97 5.54 11.71
C GLU A 12 -3.53 5.04 11.56
N GLN A 13 -2.97 4.45 12.61
CA GLN A 13 -1.61 3.91 12.56
C GLN A 13 -1.49 2.81 11.51
N ILE A 14 -2.48 1.91 11.45
CA ILE A 14 -2.56 0.84 10.46
C ILE A 14 -2.71 1.45 9.06
N GLY A 15 -3.63 2.41 8.87
CA GLY A 15 -3.85 3.07 7.60
C GLY A 15 -2.59 3.77 7.08
N ALA A 16 -1.91 4.54 7.93
CA ALA A 16 -0.66 5.20 7.60
C ALA A 16 0.45 4.20 7.23
N ALA A 17 0.61 3.11 7.99
CA ALA A 17 1.59 2.07 7.69
C ALA A 17 1.32 1.37 6.34
N MET A 18 0.04 1.15 6.01
CA MET A 18 -0.35 0.56 4.72
C MET A 18 -0.16 1.53 3.56
N HIS A 19 -0.38 2.84 3.77
CA HIS A 19 -0.05 3.86 2.79
C HIS A 19 1.45 3.90 2.49
N GLN A 20 2.30 3.90 3.52
CA GLN A 20 3.76 3.82 3.36
C GLN A 20 4.18 2.52 2.64
N THR A 21 3.55 1.40 2.99
CA THR A 21 3.79 0.11 2.32
C THR A 21 3.48 0.17 0.82
N ALA A 22 2.40 0.85 0.43
CA ALA A 22 2.08 1.06 -0.98
C ALA A 22 3.15 1.87 -1.71
N GLN A 23 3.62 2.97 -1.12
CA GLN A 23 4.67 3.82 -1.70
C GLN A 23 5.99 3.06 -1.91
N VAL A 24 6.39 2.23 -0.93
CA VAL A 24 7.58 1.37 -1.05
C VAL A 24 7.40 0.38 -2.21
N ARG A 25 6.24 -0.27 -2.31
CA ARG A 25 5.94 -1.24 -3.37
C ARG A 25 5.95 -0.59 -4.76
N GLU A 26 5.39 0.60 -4.91
CA GLU A 26 5.45 1.36 -6.18
C GLU A 26 6.88 1.73 -6.56
N THR A 27 7.67 2.17 -5.60
CA THR A 27 9.09 2.50 -5.82
C THR A 27 9.84 1.25 -6.31
N LEU A 28 9.59 0.10 -5.69
CA LEU A 28 10.16 -1.18 -6.14
C LEU A 28 9.63 -1.58 -7.52
N ALA A 29 8.34 -1.41 -7.79
CA ALA A 29 7.75 -1.71 -9.10
C ALA A 29 8.43 -0.90 -10.21
N GLN A 30 8.64 0.40 -10.00
CA GLN A 30 9.35 1.26 -10.94
C GLN A 30 10.81 0.83 -11.15
N ARG A 31 11.49 0.37 -10.10
CA ARG A 31 12.85 -0.19 -10.24
C ARG A 31 12.85 -1.45 -11.10
N TYR A 32 11.93 -2.38 -10.85
CA TYR A 32 11.82 -3.61 -11.65
C TYR A 32 11.40 -3.34 -13.10
N ALA A 33 10.51 -2.38 -13.34
CA ALA A 33 10.15 -1.96 -14.69
C ALA A 33 11.38 -1.44 -15.45
N ARG A 34 12.18 -0.55 -14.84
CA ARG A 34 13.45 -0.09 -15.44
C ARG A 34 14.43 -1.23 -15.71
N MET A 35 14.53 -2.21 -14.81
CA MET A 35 15.38 -3.39 -15.05
C MET A 35 14.88 -4.22 -16.23
N ALA A 36 13.57 -4.35 -16.39
CA ALA A 36 12.98 -5.03 -17.54
C ALA A 36 13.33 -4.35 -18.86
N ASP A 37 13.39 -3.01 -18.87
CA ASP A 37 13.76 -2.22 -20.06
C ASP A 37 15.23 -2.41 -20.47
N HIS A 38 16.11 -2.77 -19.52
CA HIS A 38 17.53 -3.01 -19.77
C HIS A 38 17.90 -4.49 -20.00
N CYS A 39 16.95 -5.41 -19.81
CA CYS A 39 17.17 -6.83 -19.99
C CYS A 39 16.49 -7.36 -21.25
N THR A 40 16.87 -8.55 -21.69
CA THR A 40 16.21 -9.23 -22.83
C THR A 40 15.83 -10.66 -22.46
N GLY A 41 14.95 -11.24 -23.27
CA GLY A 41 14.52 -12.63 -23.12
C GLY A 41 13.81 -12.90 -21.78
N PRO A 42 13.99 -14.10 -21.20
CA PRO A 42 13.29 -14.51 -19.98
C PRO A 42 13.46 -13.55 -18.79
N ALA A 43 14.65 -12.95 -18.64
CA ALA A 43 14.92 -12.02 -17.54
C ALA A 43 14.05 -10.76 -17.58
N ALA A 44 13.84 -10.19 -18.78
CA ALA A 44 12.96 -9.03 -18.95
C ALA A 44 11.50 -9.36 -18.59
N VAL A 45 11.03 -10.56 -18.97
CA VAL A 45 9.68 -11.04 -18.64
C VAL A 45 9.50 -11.20 -17.14
N ASP A 46 10.49 -11.77 -16.44
CA ASP A 46 10.46 -11.93 -14.99
C ASP A 46 10.45 -10.60 -14.24
N TYR A 47 11.28 -9.63 -14.67
CA TYR A 47 11.28 -8.30 -14.08
C TYR A 47 9.94 -7.58 -14.30
N ARG A 48 9.36 -7.66 -15.50
CA ARG A 48 8.04 -7.08 -15.78
C ARG A 48 6.94 -7.71 -14.92
N ARG A 49 6.93 -9.04 -14.80
CA ARG A 49 5.99 -9.76 -13.92
C ARG A 49 6.13 -9.32 -12.46
N ARG A 50 7.35 -9.13 -11.96
CA ARG A 50 7.59 -8.63 -10.59
C ARG A 50 7.08 -7.20 -10.42
N ALA A 51 7.32 -6.33 -11.41
CA ALA A 51 6.82 -4.95 -11.40
C ALA A 51 5.29 -4.93 -11.32
N ASP A 52 4.61 -5.67 -12.19
CA ASP A 52 3.14 -5.75 -12.24
C ASP A 52 2.55 -6.24 -10.91
N ARG A 53 3.15 -7.29 -10.33
CA ARG A 53 2.73 -7.81 -9.02
C ARG A 53 2.87 -6.78 -7.91
N LEU A 54 3.97 -6.00 -7.92
CA LEU A 54 4.17 -4.94 -6.93
C LEU A 54 3.17 -3.80 -7.10
N VAL A 55 2.81 -3.43 -8.32
CA VAL A 55 1.74 -2.46 -8.60
C VAL A 55 0.41 -2.95 -8.04
N GLU A 56 0.04 -4.23 -8.26
CA GLU A 56 -1.20 -4.78 -7.70
C GLU A 56 -1.19 -4.76 -6.17
N LEU A 57 -0.08 -5.18 -5.55
CA LEU A 57 0.06 -5.18 -4.09
C LEU A 57 0.06 -3.77 -3.49
N ALA A 58 0.58 -2.78 -4.21
CA ALA A 58 0.52 -1.38 -3.80
C ALA A 58 -0.93 -0.86 -3.83
N ARG A 59 -1.68 -1.13 -4.91
CA ARG A 59 -3.10 -0.75 -5.03
C ARG A 59 -3.94 -1.34 -3.90
N ARG A 60 -3.76 -2.63 -3.59
CA ARG A 60 -4.45 -3.29 -2.48
C ARG A 60 -4.14 -2.63 -1.13
N ALA A 61 -2.88 -2.30 -0.87
CA ALA A 61 -2.48 -1.63 0.37
C ALA A 61 -3.07 -0.21 0.49
N ARG A 62 -3.12 0.56 -0.60
CA ARG A 62 -3.80 1.87 -0.62
C ARG A 62 -5.28 1.75 -0.29
N CYS A 63 -5.97 0.84 -0.97
CA CYS A 63 -7.40 0.62 -0.74
C CYS A 63 -7.70 0.26 0.72
N PHE A 64 -6.88 -0.61 1.31
CA PHE A 64 -6.98 -0.95 2.72
C PHE A 64 -6.70 0.27 3.61
N ALA A 65 -5.65 1.05 3.32
CA ALA A 65 -5.34 2.27 4.08
C ALA A 65 -6.49 3.27 4.08
N GLU A 66 -7.11 3.50 2.93
CA GLU A 66 -8.27 4.38 2.79
C GLU A 66 -9.47 3.89 3.61
N GLN A 67 -9.71 2.58 3.65
CA GLN A 67 -10.78 1.97 4.45
C GLN A 67 -10.55 2.13 5.96
N GLU A 68 -9.31 1.95 6.43
CA GLU A 68 -8.96 2.10 7.84
C GLU A 68 -9.06 3.56 8.29
N LEU A 69 -8.57 4.50 7.49
CA LEU A 69 -8.69 5.94 7.77
C LEU A 69 -10.16 6.39 7.82
N ALA A 70 -10.99 5.94 6.87
CA ALA A 70 -12.44 6.20 6.91
C ALA A 70 -13.12 5.57 8.15
N THR A 71 -12.61 4.44 8.65
CA THR A 71 -13.12 3.81 9.87
C THR A 71 -12.75 4.61 11.12
N ALA A 72 -11.53 5.14 11.19
CA ALA A 72 -11.11 6.04 12.25
C ALA A 72 -11.97 7.31 12.28
N GLU A 73 -12.18 7.95 11.13
CA GLU A 73 -13.01 9.16 11.00
C GLU A 73 -14.44 8.91 11.50
N ARG A 74 -15.09 7.84 11.04
CA ARG A 74 -16.45 7.47 11.48
C ARG A 74 -16.53 7.20 12.99
N SER A 75 -15.48 6.64 13.58
CA SER A 75 -15.43 6.36 15.02
C SER A 75 -15.36 7.64 15.86
N ARG A 76 -14.77 8.71 15.30
CA ARG A 76 -14.73 10.04 15.94
C ARG A 76 -16.02 10.82 15.74
N SER A 77 -16.63 10.78 14.55
CA SER A 77 -17.87 11.53 14.26
C SER A 77 -19.12 11.02 14.98
N ARG A 78 -19.08 9.82 15.57
CA ARG A 78 -20.19 9.23 16.35
C ARG A 78 -20.19 9.63 17.83
N ARG A 79 -19.27 10.51 18.24
CA ARG A 79 -19.13 11.06 19.60
C ARG A 79 -19.49 12.53 19.57
#